data_AF-A0A6G0LF42-F1
#
_entry.id   AF-A0A6G0LF42-F1
#
_cell.length_a   1.000
_cell.length_b   1.000
_cell.length_c   1.000
_cell.angle_alpha   90.00
_cell.angle_beta   90.00
_cell.angle_gamma   90.00
#
_symmetry.space_group_name_H-M   'P 1'
#
loop_
_entity.id
_entity.type
_entity.pdbx_description
1 polymer ?
#
loop_
_entity_poly.entity_id
_entity_poly.type
_entity_poly.pdbx_seq_one_letter_code
_entity_poly.pdbx_strand_id
1 'polypeptide(L)'
;MQKLGYSPEKLLAVAQQVSEEWDMIDVDDGPTSKVTSVLAYGMEKSERTAEEKELEEDEDRACFPDFANDIDAECEQIRAILLEKVDEARRFGASEAFAKELESIIIHHIDVFRIWIGRDPPVDMPPMEVKLKPGAVPVRCRARRYSPTHREFLKKHINALIAAGLCYRNPKSSWCSPPPCGKQA
;
A
#
# COMPACT_ATOMS: atom_id res chain seq x y z
N MET A 1 -33.34 1.70 -6.37
CA MET A 1 -32.82 0.97 -7.55
C MET A 1 -33.94 0.21 -8.27
N GLN A 2 -34.40 -0.97 -7.81
CA GLN A 2 -35.49 -1.71 -8.50
C GLN A 2 -36.83 -0.95 -8.61
N LYS A 3 -37.20 -0.17 -7.58
CA LYS A 3 -38.44 0.62 -7.58
C LYS A 3 -38.44 1.79 -8.60
N LEU A 4 -37.28 2.09 -9.22
CA LEU A 4 -37.14 3.10 -10.27
C LEU A 4 -37.09 2.46 -11.68
N GLY A 5 -37.39 1.16 -11.79
CA GLY A 5 -37.37 0.43 -13.06
C GLY A 5 -35.99 -0.10 -13.48
N TYR A 6 -34.94 0.18 -12.71
CA TYR A 6 -33.59 -0.31 -12.97
C TYR A 6 -33.39 -1.69 -12.33
N SER A 7 -33.25 -2.74 -13.16
CA SER A 7 -32.82 -4.06 -12.70
C SER A 7 -31.45 -4.41 -13.30
N PRO A 8 -30.46 -4.79 -12.47
CA PRO A 8 -29.11 -5.13 -12.93
C PRO A 8 -29.09 -6.23 -13.99
N GLU A 9 -29.92 -7.26 -13.81
CA GLU A 9 -30.00 -8.41 -14.73
C GLU A 9 -30.43 -8.01 -16.14
N LYS A 10 -31.42 -7.12 -16.28
CA LYS A 10 -31.85 -6.61 -17.60
C LYS A 10 -30.78 -5.74 -18.24
N LEU A 11 -30.05 -4.93 -17.47
CA LEU A 11 -28.96 -4.10 -17.99
C LEU A 11 -27.81 -4.98 -18.51
N LEU A 12 -27.46 -6.02 -17.76
CA LEU A 12 -26.43 -6.98 -18.18
C LEU A 12 -26.87 -7.80 -19.39
N ALA A 13 -28.12 -8.23 -19.45
CA ALA A 13 -28.66 -8.95 -20.61
C ALA A 13 -28.65 -8.10 -21.88
N VAL A 14 -28.97 -6.81 -21.77
CA VAL A 14 -28.89 -5.87 -22.90
C VAL A 14 -27.43 -5.61 -23.29
N ALA A 15 -26.51 -5.48 -22.33
CA ALA A 15 -25.09 -5.29 -22.61
C ALA A 15 -24.45 -6.50 -23.31
N GLN A 16 -24.84 -7.72 -22.92
CA GLN A 16 -24.37 -8.96 -23.55
C GLN A 16 -24.86 -9.11 -25.00
N GLN A 17 -26.03 -8.56 -25.35
CA GLN A 17 -26.49 -8.52 -26.75
C GLN A 17 -25.63 -7.59 -27.63
N VAL A 18 -24.90 -6.65 -27.03
CA VAL A 18 -24.03 -5.71 -27.74
C VAL A 18 -22.62 -6.29 -27.95
N SER A 19 -22.09 -7.04 -26.98
CA SER A 19 -20.85 -7.80 -27.12
C SER A 19 -20.78 -8.92 -26.07
N GLU A 20 -20.35 -10.12 -26.48
CA GLU A 20 -20.14 -11.26 -25.57
C GLU A 20 -18.84 -11.13 -24.76
N GLU A 21 -17.78 -10.59 -25.37
CA GLU A 21 -16.52 -10.26 -24.71
C GLU A 21 -16.31 -8.75 -24.70
N TRP A 22 -16.05 -8.22 -23.51
CA TRP A 22 -15.68 -6.82 -23.32
C TRP A 22 -14.19 -6.78 -23.02
N ASP A 23 -13.37 -6.59 -24.07
CA ASP A 23 -11.94 -6.39 -23.89
C ASP A 23 -11.65 -4.95 -23.47
N MET A 24 -11.26 -4.78 -22.22
CA MET A 24 -10.95 -3.48 -21.63
C MET A 24 -9.56 -2.95 -22.03
N ILE A 25 -8.85 -3.63 -22.96
CA ILE A 25 -7.54 -3.21 -23.48
C ILE A 25 -7.62 -1.99 -24.40
N ASP A 26 -8.76 -1.78 -25.09
CA ASP A 26 -8.95 -0.72 -26.09
C ASP A 26 -9.82 0.45 -25.60
N VAL A 27 -9.97 0.62 -24.28
CA VAL A 27 -10.72 1.76 -23.72
C VAL A 27 -9.95 3.05 -23.98
N ASP A 28 -10.37 3.80 -25.00
CA ASP A 28 -9.94 5.16 -25.26
C ASP A 28 -10.53 6.09 -24.19
N ASP A 29 -9.67 6.78 -23.43
CA ASP A 29 -10.03 7.79 -22.42
C ASP A 29 -10.51 9.11 -23.08
N GLY A 30 -11.14 9.01 -24.26
CA GLY A 30 -11.75 10.12 -24.96
C GLY A 30 -13.04 10.57 -24.26
N PRO A 31 -13.38 11.87 -24.31
CA PRO A 31 -14.54 12.45 -23.62
C PRO A 31 -15.90 11.90 -24.08
N THR A 32 -15.94 11.08 -25.13
CA THR A 32 -17.14 10.48 -25.71
C THR A 32 -17.32 8.99 -25.38
N SER A 33 -16.42 8.39 -24.59
CA SER A 33 -16.52 6.98 -24.22
C SER A 33 -17.74 6.72 -23.32
N LYS A 34 -18.56 5.72 -23.64
CA LYS A 34 -19.83 5.45 -22.94
C LYS A 34 -19.64 4.95 -21.49
N VAL A 35 -18.40 4.69 -21.07
CA VAL A 35 -18.04 4.30 -19.68
C VAL A 35 -17.88 5.49 -18.73
N THR A 36 -17.89 6.74 -19.22
CA THR A 36 -17.79 7.93 -18.36
C THR A 36 -18.94 8.00 -17.36
N SER A 37 -20.12 7.45 -17.67
CA SER A 37 -21.28 7.49 -16.77
C SER A 37 -21.19 6.49 -15.61
N VAL A 38 -20.50 5.36 -15.77
CA VAL A 38 -20.26 4.40 -14.68
C VAL A 38 -19.13 4.88 -13.77
N LEU A 39 -18.12 5.56 -14.35
CA LEU A 39 -17.07 6.22 -13.57
C LEU A 39 -17.60 7.46 -12.82
N ALA A 40 -18.64 8.13 -13.31
CA ALA A 40 -19.22 9.30 -12.64
C ALA A 40 -19.80 8.98 -11.25
N TYR A 41 -20.29 7.76 -11.00
CA TYR A 41 -20.81 7.35 -9.68
C TYR A 41 -19.72 7.16 -8.61
N GLY A 42 -18.43 7.11 -9.01
CA GLY A 42 -17.29 7.13 -8.09
C GLY A 42 -16.58 8.49 -8.01
N MET A 43 -17.07 9.50 -8.76
CA MET A 43 -16.50 10.86 -8.80
C MET A 43 -17.28 11.88 -7.97
N GLU A 44 -18.34 11.47 -7.26
CA GLU A 44 -18.71 12.19 -6.06
C GLU A 44 -17.53 12.03 -5.09
N LYS A 45 -16.60 12.99 -5.16
CA LYS A 45 -15.79 13.38 -4.01
C LYS A 45 -16.79 13.76 -2.92
N SER A 46 -17.29 12.77 -2.20
CA SER A 46 -17.74 13.00 -0.84
C SER A 46 -16.60 13.77 -0.19
N GLU A 47 -16.86 15.00 0.23
CA GLU A 47 -15.84 15.79 0.89
C GLU A 47 -15.37 14.99 2.09
N ARG A 48 -14.13 14.48 2.00
CA ARG A 48 -13.56 13.65 3.05
C ARG A 48 -13.70 14.37 4.37
N THR A 49 -14.18 13.63 5.37
CA THR A 49 -14.29 14.11 6.73
C THR A 49 -12.90 14.51 7.25
N ALA A 50 -12.85 15.32 8.31
CA ALA A 50 -11.57 15.70 8.91
C ALA A 50 -10.79 14.46 9.40
N GLU A 51 -11.50 13.49 9.96
CA GLU A 51 -10.95 12.22 10.43
C GLU A 51 -10.37 11.37 9.28
N GLU A 52 -11.06 11.26 8.14
CA GLU A 52 -10.55 10.55 6.97
C GLU A 52 -9.28 11.16 6.38
N LYS A 53 -9.14 12.50 6.45
CA LYS A 53 -7.92 13.18 5.97
C LYS A 53 -6.73 12.95 6.89
N GLU A 54 -6.96 12.84 8.19
CA GLU A 54 -5.89 12.54 9.17
C GLU A 54 -5.37 11.11 8.98
N LEU A 55 -6.27 10.15 8.74
CA LEU A 55 -5.91 8.74 8.54
C LEU A 55 -5.26 8.47 7.17
N GLU A 56 -5.53 9.27 6.14
CA GLU A 56 -4.96 9.12 4.79
C GLU A 56 -3.42 9.15 4.82
N GLU A 57 -2.82 10.01 5.65
CA GLU A 57 -1.35 10.10 5.76
C GLU A 57 -0.74 8.81 6.34
N ASP A 58 -1.44 8.19 7.31
CA ASP A 58 -1.01 6.93 7.92
C ASP A 58 -1.24 5.73 6.98
N GLU A 59 -2.33 5.73 6.22
CA GLU A 59 -2.60 4.73 5.17
C GLU A 59 -1.55 4.78 4.06
N ASP A 60 -1.22 5.98 3.57
CA ASP A 60 -0.19 6.19 2.57
C ASP A 60 1.19 5.76 3.08
N ARG A 61 1.50 6.06 4.34
CA ARG A 61 2.75 5.64 4.99
C ARG A 61 2.84 4.12 5.15
N ALA A 62 1.73 3.44 5.44
CA ALA A 62 1.68 1.99 5.52
C ALA A 62 1.88 1.32 4.15
N CYS A 63 1.32 1.91 3.09
CA CYS A 63 1.44 1.40 1.72
C CYS A 63 2.80 1.72 1.08
N PHE A 64 3.36 2.87 1.41
CA PHE A 64 4.59 3.40 0.84
C PHE A 64 5.57 3.79 1.94
N PRO A 65 6.16 2.79 2.62
CA PRO A 65 7.11 3.03 3.70
C PRO A 65 8.28 3.92 3.25
N ASP A 66 8.70 4.81 4.14
CA ASP A 66 9.88 5.63 3.92
C ASP A 66 11.14 4.88 4.37
N PHE A 67 12.05 4.71 3.42
CA PHE A 67 13.35 4.12 3.65
C PHE A 67 14.44 5.18 3.72
N ALA A 68 14.19 6.38 4.27
CA ALA A 68 15.20 7.43 4.50
C ALA A 68 15.64 7.59 5.97
N ASN A 69 14.80 7.22 6.95
CA ASN A 69 14.96 7.56 8.37
C ASN A 69 16.01 6.73 9.13
N ASP A 70 16.90 7.39 9.86
CA ASP A 70 17.96 6.76 10.66
C ASP A 70 17.39 5.88 11.79
N ILE A 71 17.80 4.60 11.83
CA ILE A 71 17.31 3.58 12.78
C ILE A 71 17.69 3.97 14.21
N ASP A 72 18.88 4.51 14.41
CA ASP A 72 19.36 4.88 15.74
C ASP A 72 18.57 6.08 16.28
N ALA A 73 18.26 7.04 15.41
CA ALA A 73 17.41 8.19 15.75
C ALA A 73 15.97 7.76 16.07
N GLU A 74 15.42 6.80 15.32
CA GLU A 74 14.10 6.25 15.60
C GLU A 74 14.07 5.52 16.96
N CYS A 75 15.08 4.70 17.26
CA CYS A 75 15.18 4.00 18.54
C CYS A 75 15.16 4.95 19.74
N GLU A 76 15.88 6.08 19.65
CA GLU A 76 15.86 7.09 20.71
C GLU A 76 14.51 7.81 20.83
N GLN A 77 13.84 8.05 19.70
CA GLN A 77 12.49 8.61 19.71
C GLN A 77 11.47 7.64 20.35
N ILE A 78 11.54 6.36 19.99
CA ILE A 78 10.72 5.30 20.60
C ILE A 78 10.98 5.24 22.11
N ARG A 79 12.25 5.27 22.53
CA ARG A 79 12.64 5.28 23.95
C ARG A 79 11.95 6.42 24.69
N ALA A 80 12.04 7.64 24.14
CA ALA A 80 11.46 8.82 24.76
C ALA A 80 9.93 8.69 24.92
N ILE A 81 9.23 8.27 23.85
CA ILE A 81 7.77 8.09 23.86
C ILE A 81 7.37 7.03 24.89
N LEU A 82 8.03 5.88 24.91
CA LEU A 82 7.66 4.80 25.82
C LEU A 82 7.93 5.16 27.29
N LEU A 83 9.03 5.86 27.59
CA LEU A 83 9.31 6.36 28.94
C LEU A 83 8.29 7.41 29.40
N GLU A 84 7.86 8.30 28.50
CA GLU A 84 6.77 9.25 28.78
C GLU A 84 5.47 8.52 29.16
N LYS A 85 5.16 7.41 28.47
CA LYS A 85 3.99 6.58 28.80
C LYS A 85 4.09 5.86 30.15
N VAL A 86 5.30 5.48 30.56
CA VAL A 86 5.53 4.96 31.92
C VAL A 86 5.28 6.06 32.96
N ASP A 87 5.76 7.28 32.72
CA ASP A 87 5.51 8.42 33.61
C ASP A 87 4.03 8.82 33.68
N GLU A 88 3.33 8.73 32.56
CA GLU A 88 1.88 8.92 32.50
C GLU A 88 1.16 7.87 33.38
N ALA A 89 1.54 6.59 33.28
CA ALA A 89 1.00 5.54 34.13
C ALA A 89 1.26 5.79 35.63
N ARG A 90 2.44 6.30 36.00
CA ARG A 90 2.75 6.73 37.38
C ARG A 90 1.78 7.81 37.86
N ARG A 91 1.50 8.83 37.04
CA ARG A 91 0.56 9.91 37.37
C ARG A 91 -0.88 9.42 37.55
N PHE A 92 -1.28 8.38 36.82
CA PHE A 92 -2.59 7.75 36.97
C PHE A 92 -2.71 6.78 38.15
N GLY A 93 -1.67 6.67 38.99
CA GLY A 93 -1.71 5.89 40.22
C GLY A 93 -1.16 4.48 40.11
N ALA A 94 -0.37 4.17 39.07
CA ALA A 94 0.40 2.93 39.03
C ALA A 94 1.36 2.84 40.23
N SER A 95 1.53 1.64 40.77
CA SER A 95 2.49 1.43 41.87
C SER A 95 3.92 1.58 41.36
N GLU A 96 4.82 2.07 42.21
CA GLU A 96 6.23 2.26 41.84
C GLU A 96 6.92 0.94 41.44
N ALA A 97 6.51 -0.18 42.05
CA ALA A 97 7.00 -1.51 41.69
C ALA A 97 6.57 -1.89 40.26
N PHE A 98 5.30 -1.67 39.93
CA PHE A 98 4.77 -1.94 38.59
C PHE A 98 5.40 -1.03 37.53
N ALA A 99 5.54 0.27 37.82
CA ALA A 99 6.14 1.21 36.87
C ALA A 99 7.59 0.85 36.54
N LYS A 100 8.38 0.42 37.53
CA LYS A 100 9.76 -0.06 37.31
C LYS A 100 9.82 -1.34 36.50
N GLU A 101 8.92 -2.28 36.77
CA GLU A 101 8.83 -3.52 36.00
C GLU A 101 8.46 -3.23 34.54
N LEU A 102 7.47 -2.36 34.32
CA LEU A 102 7.05 -1.92 33.00
C LEU A 102 8.19 -1.23 32.24
N GLU A 103 8.92 -0.32 32.89
CA GLU A 103 10.10 0.35 32.33
C GLU A 103 11.17 -0.66 31.89
N SER A 104 11.46 -1.66 32.72
CA SER A 104 12.43 -2.71 32.41
C SER A 104 12.02 -3.53 31.19
N ILE A 105 10.74 -3.92 31.09
CA ILE A 105 10.22 -4.71 29.97
C ILE A 105 10.29 -3.90 28.67
N ILE A 106 9.87 -2.64 28.72
CA ILE A 106 9.88 -1.70 27.59
C ILE A 106 11.30 -1.50 27.05
N ILE A 107 12.27 -1.24 27.93
CA ILE A 107 13.65 -1.02 27.51
C ILE A 107 14.25 -2.30 26.92
N HIS A 108 13.90 -3.46 27.48
CA HIS A 108 14.39 -4.75 27.01
C HIS A 108 13.86 -5.11 25.61
N HIS A 109 12.61 -4.74 25.31
CA HIS A 109 11.92 -5.02 24.03
C HIS A 109 11.71 -3.77 23.18
N ILE A 110 12.64 -2.80 23.28
CA ILE A 110 12.50 -1.53 22.56
C ILE A 110 12.50 -1.73 21.04
N ASP A 111 13.18 -2.77 20.57
CA ASP A 111 13.31 -3.16 19.18
C ASP A 111 12.01 -3.65 18.55
N VAL A 112 11.02 -4.06 19.35
CA VAL A 112 9.69 -4.52 18.90
C VAL A 112 8.81 -3.38 18.40
N PHE A 113 9.03 -2.15 18.87
CA PHE A 113 8.23 -1.00 18.51
C PHE A 113 8.79 -0.31 17.26
N ARG A 114 7.91 0.28 16.43
CA ARG A 114 8.27 1.07 15.24
C ARG A 114 7.40 2.32 15.16
N ILE A 115 7.97 3.43 14.72
CA ILE A 115 7.24 4.64 14.34
C ILE A 115 7.05 4.65 12.82
N TRP A 116 8.06 4.18 12.09
CA TRP A 116 8.08 4.10 10.64
C TRP A 116 8.28 2.65 10.21
N ILE A 117 7.46 2.19 9.27
CA ILE A 117 7.57 0.85 8.71
C ILE A 117 8.71 0.83 7.68
N GLY A 118 9.52 -0.25 7.63
CA GLY A 118 10.21 -0.65 6.40
C GLY A 118 11.73 -0.80 6.40
N ARG A 119 12.46 -0.50 7.48
CA ARG A 119 13.93 -0.60 7.51
C ARG A 119 14.50 -1.73 8.36
N ASP A 120 13.65 -2.57 8.94
CA ASP A 120 14.12 -3.69 9.75
C ASP A 120 14.89 -4.71 8.89
N PRO A 121 15.95 -5.32 9.44
CA PRO A 121 16.66 -6.36 8.73
C PRO A 121 15.70 -7.52 8.40
N PRO A 122 15.94 -8.24 7.29
CA PRO A 122 15.19 -9.45 7.02
C PRO A 122 15.32 -10.40 8.20
N VAL A 123 14.24 -11.11 8.49
CA VAL A 123 14.25 -12.20 9.49
C VAL A 123 15.35 -13.20 9.12
N ASP A 124 16.07 -13.69 10.12
CA ASP A 124 17.07 -14.76 9.95
C ASP A 124 16.39 -16.06 9.55
N MET A 125 16.15 -16.20 8.26
CA MET A 125 15.46 -17.33 7.65
C MET A 125 16.09 -17.63 6.29
N PRO A 126 16.22 -18.91 5.90
CA PRO A 126 16.70 -19.27 4.57
C PRO A 126 15.88 -18.58 3.47
N PRO A 127 16.49 -18.25 2.32
CA PRO A 127 15.77 -17.65 1.22
C PRO A 127 14.58 -18.51 0.76
N MET A 128 13.44 -17.86 0.50
CA MET A 128 12.26 -18.55 -0.01
C MET A 128 12.50 -19.05 -1.44
N GLU A 129 12.26 -20.34 -1.67
CA GLU A 129 12.33 -20.96 -3.00
C GLU A 129 10.94 -21.08 -3.63
N VAL A 130 10.76 -20.50 -4.82
CA VAL A 130 9.50 -20.59 -5.58
C VAL A 130 9.54 -21.82 -6.50
N LYS A 131 8.65 -22.80 -6.25
CA LYS A 131 8.48 -23.98 -7.12
C LYS A 131 7.42 -23.71 -8.19
N LEU A 132 7.86 -23.75 -9.45
CA LEU A 132 6.95 -23.61 -10.59
C LEU A 132 6.15 -24.90 -10.82
N LYS A 133 4.90 -24.75 -11.30
CA LYS A 133 4.09 -25.88 -11.74
C LYS A 133 4.72 -26.54 -12.98
N PRO A 134 4.56 -27.86 -13.17
CA PRO A 134 5.00 -28.54 -14.39
C PRO A 134 4.43 -27.86 -15.64
N GLY A 135 5.30 -27.61 -16.64
CA GLY A 135 4.91 -26.94 -17.90
C GLY A 135 4.81 -25.42 -17.83
N ALA A 136 5.16 -24.77 -16.71
CA ALA A 136 5.22 -23.31 -16.64
C ALA A 136 6.28 -22.75 -17.62
N VAL A 137 5.84 -21.80 -18.45
CA VAL A 137 6.71 -21.12 -19.42
C VAL A 137 6.87 -19.64 -19.04
N PRO A 138 8.05 -19.05 -19.24
CA PRO A 138 8.28 -17.64 -18.93
C PRO A 138 7.42 -16.73 -19.80
N VAL A 139 6.80 -15.72 -19.17
CA VAL A 139 6.00 -14.69 -19.84
C VAL A 139 6.62 -13.33 -19.60
N ARG A 140 6.82 -12.58 -20.68
CA ARG A 140 7.30 -11.20 -20.64
C ARG A 140 6.21 -10.24 -21.12
N CYS A 141 5.50 -9.63 -20.18
CA CYS A 141 4.48 -8.64 -20.51
C CYS A 141 5.09 -7.33 -21.03
N ARG A 142 4.33 -6.63 -21.89
CA ARG A 142 4.66 -5.27 -22.33
C ARG A 142 4.45 -4.28 -21.18
N ALA A 143 5.23 -3.20 -21.16
CA ALA A 143 5.10 -2.14 -20.17
C ALA A 143 3.78 -1.38 -20.36
N ARG A 144 3.08 -1.05 -19.26
CA ARG A 144 1.90 -0.19 -19.29
C ARG A 144 2.28 1.26 -19.55
N ARG A 145 1.37 2.01 -20.20
CA ARG A 145 1.49 3.46 -20.35
C ARG A 145 0.97 4.12 -19.08
N TYR A 146 1.78 5.02 -18.52
CA TYR A 146 1.46 5.78 -17.32
C TYR A 146 1.54 7.27 -17.61
N SER A 147 0.70 8.06 -16.94
CA SER A 147 0.80 9.52 -16.92
C SER A 147 2.19 9.95 -16.41
N PRO A 148 2.65 11.16 -16.74
CA PRO A 148 3.93 11.67 -16.24
C PRO A 148 4.04 11.61 -14.71
N THR A 149 2.96 11.97 -14.00
CA THR A 149 2.90 11.94 -12.53
C THR A 149 3.10 10.54 -11.96
N HIS A 150 2.39 9.54 -12.49
CA HIS A 150 2.55 8.15 -12.04
C HIS A 150 3.95 7.60 -12.35
N ARG A 151 4.55 7.99 -13.47
CA ARG A 151 5.92 7.58 -13.81
C ARG A 151 6.95 8.15 -12.86
N GLU A 152 6.81 9.41 -12.47
CA GLU A 152 7.69 10.07 -11.50
C GLU A 152 7.59 9.41 -10.13
N PHE A 153 6.36 9.13 -9.68
CA PHE A 153 6.10 8.38 -8.45
C PHE A 153 6.78 7.00 -8.48
N LEU A 154 6.50 6.19 -9.50
CA LEU A 154 7.10 4.85 -9.66
C LEU A 154 8.63 4.92 -9.65
N LYS A 155 9.20 5.90 -10.36
CA LYS A 155 10.65 6.10 -10.40
C LYS A 155 11.22 6.42 -9.02
N LYS A 156 10.59 7.33 -8.26
CA LYS A 156 11.01 7.69 -6.90
C LYS A 156 10.93 6.48 -5.98
N HIS A 157 9.79 5.78 -5.98
CA HIS A 157 9.54 4.64 -5.11
C HIS A 157 10.48 3.46 -5.40
N ILE A 158 10.67 3.09 -6.68
CA ILE A 158 11.60 2.02 -7.06
C ILE A 158 13.04 2.37 -6.67
N ASN A 159 13.45 3.64 -6.81
CA ASN A 159 14.78 4.05 -6.38
C ASN A 159 14.96 3.92 -4.86
N ALA A 160 13.93 4.25 -4.08
CA ALA A 160 13.96 4.04 -2.63
C ALA A 160 14.09 2.55 -2.28
N LEU A 161 13.33 1.67 -2.94
CA LEU A 161 13.44 0.20 -2.75
C LEU A 161 14.82 -0.35 -3.11
N ILE A 162 15.44 0.17 -4.18
CA ILE A 162 16.81 -0.22 -4.57
C ILE A 162 17.83 0.27 -3.54
N ALA A 163 17.70 1.51 -3.06
CA ALA A 163 18.58 2.07 -2.03
C ALA A 163 18.47 1.30 -0.70
N ALA A 164 17.27 0.83 -0.37
CA ALA A 164 17.00 -0.04 0.78
C ALA A 164 17.46 -1.50 0.60
N GLY A 165 17.95 -1.89 -0.59
CA GLY A 165 18.38 -3.26 -0.86
C GLY A 165 17.24 -4.27 -1.06
N LEU A 166 15.98 -3.82 -1.11
CA LEU A 166 14.80 -4.67 -1.28
C LEU A 166 14.57 -5.11 -2.73
N CYS A 167 15.13 -4.37 -3.69
CA CYS A 167 15.01 -4.65 -5.12
C CYS A 167 16.34 -4.49 -5.84
N TYR A 168 16.52 -5.21 -6.93
CA TYR A 168 17.68 -5.07 -7.83
C TYR A 168 17.25 -5.07 -9.30
N ARG A 169 18.08 -4.52 -10.17
CA ARG A 169 17.79 -4.47 -11.62
C ARG A 169 18.14 -5.81 -12.29
N ASN A 170 17.15 -6.44 -12.91
CA ASN A 170 17.32 -7.69 -13.67
C ASN A 170 16.77 -7.58 -15.11
N PRO A 171 17.49 -6.92 -16.05
CA PRO A 171 17.01 -6.74 -17.42
C PRO A 171 16.99 -8.03 -18.25
N LYS A 172 17.68 -9.08 -17.78
CA LYS A 172 17.80 -10.38 -18.46
C LYS A 172 16.68 -11.36 -18.10
N SER A 173 15.79 -11.01 -17.18
CA SER A 173 14.67 -11.86 -16.80
C SER A 173 13.77 -12.18 -18.00
N SER A 174 13.45 -13.46 -18.16
CA SER A 174 12.44 -13.94 -19.09
C SER A 174 11.02 -13.77 -18.55
N TRP A 175 10.88 -13.53 -17.25
CA TRP A 175 9.62 -13.25 -16.55
C TRP A 175 9.47 -11.74 -16.32
N CYS A 176 8.32 -11.18 -16.69
CA CYS A 176 7.99 -9.78 -16.44
C CYS A 176 6.47 -9.60 -16.35
N SER A 177 6.00 -8.96 -15.28
CA SER A 177 4.62 -8.49 -15.15
C SER A 177 4.58 -6.95 -15.23
N PRO A 178 3.48 -6.36 -15.70
CA PRO A 178 3.32 -4.91 -15.63
C PRO A 178 3.05 -4.51 -14.17
N PRO A 179 3.75 -3.51 -13.60
CA PRO A 179 3.44 -3.03 -12.27
C PRO A 179 2.04 -2.42 -12.27
N PRO A 180 1.13 -2.72 -11.33
CA PRO A 180 -0.11 -1.98 -11.17
C PRO A 180 0.17 -0.68 -10.41
N CYS A 181 -0.32 0.46 -10.93
CA CYS A 181 -0.48 1.66 -10.09
C CYS A 181 -1.93 1.68 -9.63
N GLY A 182 -2.17 1.62 -8.31
CA GLY A 182 -3.47 1.93 -7.76
C GLY A 182 -3.90 3.33 -8.19
N LYS A 183 -5.19 3.52 -8.50
CA LYS A 183 -5.72 4.88 -8.65
C LYS A 183 -5.75 5.49 -7.25
N GLN A 184 -5.03 6.58 -7.02
CA GLN A 184 -5.30 7.44 -5.87
C GLN A 184 -6.77 7.84 -5.96
N ALA A 185 -7.55 7.45 -4.96
CA ALA A 185 -8.97 7.77 -4.84
C ALA A 185 -9.15 9.20 -4.33
#